data_AF-A0A0J7II17-F1
#
_entry.id   AF-A0A0J7II17-F1
#
_cell.length_a   1.000
_cell.length_b   1.000
_cell.length_c   1.000
_cell.angle_alpha   90.00
_cell.angle_beta   90.00
_cell.angle_gamma   90.00
#
_symmetry.space_group_name_H-M   'P 1'
#
loop_
_entity.id
_entity.type
_entity.pdbx_description
1 polymer ?
#
loop_
_entity_poly.entity_id
_entity_poly.type
_entity_poly.pdbx_seq_one_letter_code
_entity_poly.pdbx_strand_id
1 'polypeptide(L)'
;MKKHFLLAAFASLILVSCNNEGSAVNTVETMKTPQMEKFDKAFKSLGDPQNRPTEEEKKRNTSELSDRRKALLVPASKELILSTGVTEAEITRKTGNDMSQIIVWATEIYIQKSDEIRKNIKSEK
;
A
#
# COMPACT_ATOMS: atom_id res chain seq x y z
N MET A 1 22.17 -46.43 -31.21
CA MET A 1 21.33 -45.24 -30.93
C MET A 1 21.22 -45.03 -29.42
N LYS A 2 22.22 -44.42 -28.75
CA LYS A 2 22.21 -44.19 -27.29
C LYS A 2 22.74 -42.80 -26.86
N LYS A 3 23.04 -41.92 -27.82
CA LYS A 3 23.72 -40.64 -27.54
C LYS A 3 22.77 -39.43 -27.40
N HIS A 4 21.48 -39.59 -27.69
CA HIS A 4 20.50 -38.49 -27.62
C HIS A 4 19.74 -38.42 -26.29
N PHE A 5 19.90 -39.41 -25.41
CA PHE A 5 19.15 -39.45 -24.14
C PHE A 5 19.72 -38.52 -23.05
N LEU A 6 20.99 -38.11 -23.18
CA LEU A 6 21.66 -37.25 -22.19
C LEU A 6 21.45 -35.75 -22.43
N LEU A 7 21.05 -35.33 -23.63
CA LEU A 7 20.84 -33.91 -23.94
C LEU A 7 19.48 -33.38 -23.44
N ALA A 8 18.50 -34.26 -23.24
CA ALA A 8 17.17 -33.88 -22.76
C ALA A 8 17.13 -33.57 -21.25
N ALA A 9 18.08 -34.09 -20.46
CA ALA A 9 18.12 -33.90 -19.01
C ALA A 9 18.62 -32.50 -18.59
N PHE A 10 19.39 -31.80 -19.44
CA PHE A 10 19.87 -30.45 -19.15
C PHE A 10 18.88 -29.35 -19.54
N ALA A 11 17.89 -29.64 -20.39
CA ALA A 11 16.88 -28.66 -20.80
C ALA A 11 15.80 -28.42 -19.73
N SER A 12 15.65 -29.32 -18.75
CA SER A 12 14.59 -29.25 -17.74
C SER A 12 14.92 -28.36 -16.54
N LEU A 13 16.19 -27.95 -16.36
CA LEU A 13 16.65 -27.22 -15.18
C LEU A 13 16.51 -25.69 -15.29
N ILE A 14 16.04 -25.17 -16.43
CA ILE A 14 16.01 -23.71 -16.69
C ILE A 14 14.61 -23.10 -16.42
N LEU A 15 13.60 -23.91 -16.06
CA LEU A 15 12.21 -23.42 -15.91
C LEU A 15 11.78 -23.16 -14.45
N VAL A 16 12.65 -23.33 -13.45
CA VAL A 16 12.29 -23.12 -12.04
C VAL A 16 12.53 -21.69 -11.56
N SER A 17 13.08 -20.81 -12.39
CA SER A 17 13.58 -19.49 -11.94
C SER A 17 12.52 -18.36 -11.81
N CYS A 18 11.25 -18.53 -12.19
CA CYS A 18 10.30 -17.40 -12.21
C CYS A 18 9.13 -17.48 -11.22
N ASN A 19 9.04 -18.53 -10.39
CA ASN A 19 7.85 -18.74 -9.55
C ASN A 19 7.91 -18.11 -8.15
N ASN A 20 9.00 -17.41 -7.78
CA ASN A 20 9.18 -16.92 -6.42
C ASN A 20 8.67 -15.48 -6.18
N GLU A 21 8.35 -14.72 -7.24
CA GLU A 21 7.87 -13.34 -7.09
C GLU A 21 6.44 -13.28 -6.53
N GLY A 22 5.55 -14.20 -6.92
CA GLY A 22 4.16 -14.24 -6.46
C GLY A 22 3.99 -14.61 -4.98
N SER A 23 4.81 -15.55 -4.48
CA SER A 23 4.72 -16.00 -3.08
C SER A 23 5.13 -14.90 -2.10
N ALA A 24 6.16 -14.10 -2.41
CA ALA A 24 6.60 -13.01 -1.55
C ALA A 24 5.57 -11.86 -1.44
N VAL A 25 4.86 -11.56 -2.54
CA VAL A 25 3.81 -10.51 -2.55
C VAL A 25 2.60 -10.95 -1.72
N ASN A 26 2.16 -12.21 -1.86
CA ASN A 26 1.03 -12.73 -1.09
C ASN A 26 1.31 -12.75 0.42
N THR A 27 2.54 -13.03 0.85
CA THR A 27 2.92 -13.00 2.27
C THR A 27 2.91 -11.59 2.86
N VAL A 28 3.31 -10.55 2.10
CA VAL A 28 3.28 -9.17 2.60
C VAL A 28 1.84 -8.69 2.79
N GLU A 29 0.95 -9.01 1.86
CA GLU A 29 -0.46 -8.58 1.92
C GLU A 29 -1.17 -9.19 3.15
N THR A 30 -0.92 -10.47 3.47
CA THR A 30 -1.55 -11.14 4.61
C THR A 30 -1.05 -10.68 5.97
N MET A 31 0.09 -10.01 6.04
CA MET A 31 0.67 -9.47 7.28
C MET A 31 0.23 -8.04 7.58
N LYS A 32 -0.57 -7.41 6.70
CA LYS A 32 -1.11 -6.07 6.94
C LYS A 32 -2.06 -6.07 8.13
N THR A 33 -2.03 -4.97 8.88
CA THR A 33 -3.02 -4.75 9.94
C THR A 33 -4.38 -4.33 9.34
N PRO A 34 -5.50 -4.55 10.04
CA PRO A 34 -6.81 -4.11 9.57
C PRO A 34 -6.88 -2.60 9.23
N GLN A 35 -6.11 -1.77 9.94
CA GLN A 35 -6.04 -0.33 9.69
C GLN A 35 -5.28 -0.01 8.40
N MET A 36 -4.23 -0.77 8.07
CA MET A 36 -3.53 -0.66 6.78
C MET A 36 -4.45 -1.07 5.62
N GLU A 37 -5.24 -2.13 5.78
CA GLU A 37 -6.21 -2.56 4.77
C GLU A 37 -7.32 -1.53 4.55
N LYS A 38 -7.84 -0.92 5.62
CA LYS A 38 -8.81 0.17 5.53
C LYS A 38 -8.22 1.39 4.81
N PHE A 39 -6.98 1.72 5.12
CA PHE A 39 -6.25 2.80 4.44
C PHE A 39 -6.10 2.50 2.94
N ASP A 40 -5.67 1.30 2.57
CA ASP A 40 -5.60 0.86 1.17
C ASP A 40 -6.96 0.92 0.46
N LYS A 41 -8.02 0.48 1.14
CA LYS A 41 -9.38 0.52 0.61
C LYS A 41 -9.86 1.96 0.38
N ALA A 42 -9.52 2.88 1.28
CA ALA A 42 -9.85 4.30 1.11
C ALA A 42 -9.19 4.88 -0.15
N PHE A 43 -7.90 4.59 -0.38
CA PHE A 43 -7.21 5.00 -1.61
C PHE A 43 -7.80 4.38 -2.87
N LYS A 44 -8.12 3.07 -2.84
CA LYS A 44 -8.78 2.38 -3.96
C LYS A 44 -10.14 3.01 -4.28
N SER A 45 -10.90 3.43 -3.26
CA SER A 45 -12.21 4.05 -3.44
C SER A 45 -12.17 5.36 -4.22
N LEU A 46 -11.02 6.04 -4.31
CA LEU A 46 -10.86 7.24 -5.14
C LEU A 46 -11.04 6.96 -6.64
N GLY A 47 -10.92 5.71 -7.06
CA GLY A 47 -11.17 5.25 -8.43
C GLY A 47 -12.65 4.97 -8.74
N ASP A 48 -13.48 4.83 -7.70
CA ASP A 48 -14.91 4.55 -7.85
C ASP A 48 -15.60 5.68 -8.63
N PRO A 49 -16.56 5.38 -9.52
CA PRO A 49 -17.20 6.39 -10.37
C PRO A 49 -17.70 7.64 -9.62
N GLN A 50 -18.23 7.46 -8.41
CA GLN A 50 -18.74 8.54 -7.54
C GLN A 50 -17.64 9.41 -6.88
N ASN A 51 -16.42 8.87 -6.77
CA ASN A 51 -15.28 9.52 -6.10
C ASN A 51 -14.25 10.08 -7.09
N ARG A 52 -14.47 9.87 -8.39
CA ARG A 52 -13.65 10.46 -9.45
C ARG A 52 -13.70 12.00 -9.40
N PRO A 53 -12.68 12.67 -9.94
CA PRO A 53 -12.70 14.11 -10.10
C PRO A 53 -13.92 14.57 -10.89
N THR A 54 -14.64 15.56 -10.37
CA THR A 54 -15.64 16.35 -11.09
C THR A 54 -14.98 17.22 -12.16
N GLU A 55 -15.76 17.76 -13.09
CA GLU A 55 -15.23 18.63 -14.15
C GLU A 55 -14.59 19.90 -13.59
N GLU A 56 -15.15 20.43 -12.49
CA GLU A 56 -14.63 21.58 -11.76
C GLU A 56 -13.30 21.23 -11.08
N GLU A 57 -13.16 20.01 -10.54
CA GLU A 57 -11.90 19.52 -9.95
C GLU A 57 -10.82 19.31 -11.01
N LYS A 58 -11.16 18.81 -12.19
CA LYS A 58 -10.21 18.62 -13.30
C LYS A 58 -9.63 19.92 -13.83
N LYS A 59 -10.41 21.01 -13.81
CA LYS A 59 -10.00 22.33 -14.33
C LYS A 59 -9.02 23.10 -13.42
N ARG A 60 -8.75 22.63 -12.20
CA ARG A 60 -7.94 23.37 -11.20
C ARG A 60 -6.44 23.42 -11.50
N ASN A 61 -5.95 22.83 -12.60
CA ASN A 61 -4.54 22.82 -13.00
C ASN A 61 -3.55 22.45 -11.87
N THR A 62 -3.97 21.55 -10.97
CA THR A 62 -3.13 21.04 -9.88
C THR A 62 -3.14 19.52 -9.88
N SER A 63 -2.02 18.93 -9.48
CA SER A 63 -1.90 17.49 -9.24
C SER A 63 -2.44 17.08 -7.87
N GLU A 64 -2.78 18.05 -7.01
CA GLU A 64 -3.31 17.78 -5.68
C GLU A 64 -4.75 17.27 -5.72
N LEU A 65 -5.08 16.37 -4.79
CA LEU A 65 -6.46 15.97 -4.56
C LEU A 65 -7.31 17.17 -4.14
N SER A 66 -8.56 17.21 -4.58
CA SER A 66 -9.51 18.19 -4.05
C SER A 66 -9.86 17.90 -2.58
N ASP A 67 -10.33 18.92 -1.87
CA ASP A 67 -10.74 18.79 -0.46
C ASP A 67 -11.78 17.70 -0.24
N ARG A 68 -12.75 17.56 -1.14
CA ARG A 68 -13.74 16.48 -1.11
C ARG A 68 -13.08 15.11 -1.17
N ARG A 69 -12.09 14.92 -2.05
CA ARG A 69 -11.38 13.65 -2.21
C ARG A 69 -10.43 13.38 -1.04
N LYS A 70 -9.79 14.41 -0.49
CA LYS A 70 -9.02 14.30 0.76
C LYS A 70 -9.91 13.86 1.92
N ALA A 71 -11.11 14.43 2.05
CA ALA A 71 -12.05 14.08 3.11
C ALA A 71 -12.45 12.58 3.10
N LEU A 72 -12.42 11.91 1.95
CA LEU A 72 -12.64 10.46 1.85
C LEU A 72 -11.50 9.65 2.50
N LEU A 73 -10.28 10.19 2.52
CA LEU A 73 -9.10 9.53 3.05
C LEU A 73 -8.90 9.79 4.55
N VAL A 74 -9.27 10.99 5.03
CA VAL A 74 -9.00 11.44 6.41
C VAL A 74 -9.43 10.45 7.50
N PRO A 75 -10.63 9.83 7.45
CA PRO A 75 -11.03 8.87 8.49
C PRO A 75 -10.09 7.67 8.57
N ALA A 76 -9.74 7.06 7.44
CA ALA A 76 -8.84 5.92 7.39
C ALA A 76 -7.40 6.32 7.77
N SER A 77 -6.97 7.52 7.39
CA SER A 77 -5.68 8.09 7.80
C SER A 77 -5.60 8.24 9.32
N LYS A 78 -6.63 8.81 9.96
CA LYS A 78 -6.68 8.96 11.42
C LYS A 78 -6.69 7.61 12.11
N GLU A 79 -7.50 6.65 11.66
CA GLU A 79 -7.51 5.30 12.23
C GLU A 79 -6.13 4.64 12.19
N LEU A 80 -5.39 4.80 11.07
CA LEU A 80 -4.04 4.27 10.96
C LEU A 80 -3.06 4.98 11.91
N ILE A 81 -3.13 6.30 12.04
CA ILE A 81 -2.29 7.04 12.98
C ILE A 81 -2.58 6.62 14.43
N LEU A 82 -3.86 6.57 14.82
CA LEU A 82 -4.30 6.14 16.15
C LEU A 82 -3.82 4.72 16.48
N SER A 83 -3.74 3.82 15.49
CA SER A 83 -3.23 2.45 15.68
C SER A 83 -1.78 2.37 16.15
N THR A 84 -1.02 3.47 16.03
CA THR A 84 0.36 3.57 16.55
C THR A 84 0.44 3.98 18.02
N GLY A 85 -0.70 4.22 18.68
CA GLY A 85 -0.76 4.71 20.07
C GLY A 85 -0.80 6.24 20.19
N VAL A 86 -0.79 6.95 19.06
CA VAL A 86 -1.00 8.40 19.00
C VAL A 86 -2.44 8.73 19.41
N THR A 87 -2.64 9.87 20.09
CA THR A 87 -3.98 10.34 20.49
C THR A 87 -4.56 11.33 19.49
N GLU A 88 -5.88 11.51 19.48
CA GLU A 88 -6.52 12.50 18.60
C GLU A 88 -6.01 13.93 18.87
N ALA A 89 -5.76 14.28 20.13
CA ALA A 89 -5.20 15.59 20.51
C ALA A 89 -3.80 15.80 19.90
N GLU A 90 -2.98 14.76 19.85
CA GLU A 90 -1.66 14.78 19.20
C GLU A 90 -1.80 14.93 17.68
N ILE A 91 -2.78 14.25 17.07
CA ILE A 91 -3.08 14.40 15.64
C ILE A 91 -3.41 15.86 15.32
N THR A 92 -4.35 16.45 16.06
CA THR A 92 -4.73 17.85 15.89
C THR A 92 -3.55 18.78 16.12
N ARG A 93 -2.75 18.56 17.17
CA ARG A 93 -1.59 19.41 17.48
C ARG A 93 -0.54 19.38 16.37
N LYS A 94 -0.20 18.20 15.84
CA LYS A 94 0.87 18.04 14.86
C LYS A 94 0.46 18.47 13.45
N THR A 95 -0.81 18.26 13.09
CA THR A 95 -1.31 18.51 11.73
C THR A 95 -2.07 19.82 11.60
N GLY A 96 -2.43 20.47 12.71
CA GLY A 96 -3.35 21.61 12.70
C GLY A 96 -4.74 21.26 12.15
N ASN A 97 -5.14 19.98 12.17
CA ASN A 97 -6.31 19.44 11.48
C ASN A 97 -6.29 19.61 9.94
N ASP A 98 -5.13 19.88 9.34
CA ASP A 98 -4.98 19.93 7.89
C ASP A 98 -5.12 18.53 7.28
N MET A 99 -6.03 18.38 6.33
CA MET A 99 -6.33 17.07 5.72
C MET A 99 -5.12 16.51 4.97
N SER A 100 -4.37 17.35 4.26
CA SER A 100 -3.19 16.92 3.51
C SER A 100 -2.12 16.41 4.48
N GLN A 101 -1.85 17.12 5.57
CA GLN A 101 -0.88 16.71 6.59
C GLN A 101 -1.28 15.41 7.29
N ILE A 102 -2.57 15.22 7.61
CA ILE A 102 -3.08 13.97 8.17
C ILE A 102 -2.83 12.80 7.20
N ILE A 103 -3.14 12.99 5.91
CA ILE A 103 -2.96 11.96 4.88
C ILE A 103 -1.47 11.63 4.69
N VAL A 104 -0.61 12.65 4.63
CA VAL A 104 0.85 12.48 4.50
C VAL A 104 1.40 11.70 5.68
N TRP A 105 1.06 12.05 6.91
CA TRP A 105 1.56 11.35 8.08
C TRP A 105 1.09 9.89 8.13
N ALA A 106 -0.18 9.63 7.80
CA ALA A 106 -0.67 8.25 7.69
C ALA A 106 0.07 7.45 6.60
N THR A 107 0.43 8.10 5.48
CA THR A 107 1.22 7.49 4.40
C THR A 107 2.63 7.12 4.87
N GLU A 108 3.29 7.99 5.65
CA GLU A 108 4.60 7.71 6.25
C GLU A 108 4.54 6.49 7.16
N ILE A 109 3.53 6.41 8.03
CA ILE A 109 3.30 5.24 8.91
C ILE A 109 3.07 3.97 8.09
N TYR A 110 2.26 4.05 7.02
CA TYR A 110 2.00 2.92 6.14
C TYR A 110 3.28 2.38 5.51
N ILE A 111 4.14 3.27 4.99
CA ILE A 111 5.43 2.91 4.38
C ILE A 111 6.33 2.24 5.41
N GLN A 112 6.46 2.83 6.61
CA GLN A 112 7.27 2.27 7.70
C GLN A 112 6.82 0.86 8.07
N LYS A 113 5.52 0.65 8.32
CA LYS A 113 4.95 -0.66 8.65
C LYS A 113 5.13 -1.67 7.52
N SER A 114 4.97 -1.25 6.27
CA SER A 114 5.18 -2.11 5.09
C SER A 114 6.65 -2.57 4.98
N ASP A 115 7.60 -1.68 5.28
CA ASP A 115 9.02 -2.01 5.26
C ASP A 115 9.42 -2.91 6.44
N GLU A 116 8.81 -2.74 7.62
CA GLU A 116 8.95 -3.67 8.74
C GLU A 116 8.48 -5.08 8.38
N ILE A 117 7.29 -5.22 7.78
CA ILE A 117 6.77 -6.50 7.30
C ILE A 117 7.76 -7.16 6.32
N ARG A 118 8.27 -6.39 5.35
CA ARG A 118 9.25 -6.90 4.38
C ARG A 118 10.56 -7.34 5.03
N LYS A 119 11.04 -6.61 6.05
CA LYS A 119 12.25 -6.99 6.79
C LYS A 119 12.04 -8.29 7.57
N ASN A 120 10.90 -8.44 8.24
CA ASN A 120 10.58 -9.64 9.01
C ASN A 120 10.52 -10.89 8.11
N ILE A 121 9.90 -10.78 6.93
CA ILE A 121 9.87 -11.87 5.94
C ILE A 121 11.27 -12.25 5.45
N LYS A 122 12.18 -11.27 5.31
CA LYS A 122 13.58 -11.53 4.91
C LYS A 122 14.40 -12.18 6.02
N SER A 123 14.12 -11.87 7.29
CA SER A 123 14.83 -12.48 8.43
C SER A 123 14.32 -13.89 8.78
N GLU A 124 13.11 -14.25 8.35
CA GLU A 124 12.53 -15.59 8.54
C GLU A 124 12.93 -16.59 7.43
N LYS A 125 13.65 -16.14 6.38
CA LYS A 125 14.18 -16.98 5.29
C LYS A 125 15.66 -17.27 5.48
#